data_AF-A0A2T6B8B6-F1
#
_entry.id   AF-A0A2T6B8B6-F1
#
_cell.length_a   1.000
_cell.length_b   1.000
_cell.length_c   1.000
_cell.angle_alpha   90.00
_cell.angle_beta   90.00
_cell.angle_gamma   90.00
#
_symmetry.space_group_name_H-M   'P 1'
#
loop_
_entity.id
_entity.type
_entity.pdbx_description
1 polymer ?
#
loop_
_entity_poly.entity_id
_entity_poly.type
_entity_poly.pdbx_seq_one_letter_code
_entity_poly.pdbx_strand_id
1 'polypeptide(L)'
;MSLSTDALIFGLGYLNGPRARLSFGGEGAEMRITPRARAALDELIAAGYAETADPDCQTPGREFYRGAAREPHLGQLAKEAGLDPFTLERWTSFERIGAEPSPCP
;
A
#
# COMPACT_ATOMS: atom_id res chain seq x y z
N MET A 1 14.07 -1.26 14.31
CA MET A 1 13.16 -2.21 13.66
C MET A 1 13.47 -2.16 12.18
N SER A 2 13.85 -3.28 11.58
CA SER A 2 14.02 -3.37 10.13
C SER A 2 12.66 -3.65 9.51
N LEU A 3 12.30 -2.94 8.45
CA LEU A 3 11.08 -3.20 7.69
C LEU A 3 11.17 -4.55 6.98
N SER A 4 10.06 -5.28 6.90
CA SER A 4 9.98 -6.47 6.07
C SER A 4 10.14 -6.13 4.59
N THR A 5 10.60 -7.10 3.80
CA THR A 5 10.69 -6.98 2.34
C THR A 5 9.37 -6.50 1.73
N ASP A 6 8.24 -7.07 2.16
CA ASP A 6 6.91 -6.69 1.68
C ASP A 6 6.56 -5.22 1.99
N ALA A 7 6.92 -4.74 3.18
CA ALA A 7 6.75 -3.34 3.56
C ALA A 7 7.60 -2.41 2.69
N LEU A 8 8.84 -2.79 2.37
CA LEU A 8 9.70 -2.03 1.46
C LEU A 8 9.12 -2.00 0.05
N ILE A 9 8.65 -3.13 -0.47
CA ILE A 9 8.02 -3.22 -1.81
C ILE A 9 6.77 -2.34 -1.86
N PHE A 10 5.87 -2.45 -0.86
CA PHE A 10 4.66 -1.64 -0.79
C PHE A 10 4.95 -0.16 -0.68
N GLY A 11 5.87 0.18 0.20
CA GLY A 11 6.27 1.55 0.45
C GLY A 11 6.84 2.18 -0.81
N LEU A 12 7.71 1.48 -1.53
CA LEU A 12 8.26 1.96 -2.79
C LEU A 12 7.21 2.09 -3.90
N GLY A 13 6.24 1.18 -3.97
CA GLY A 13 5.20 1.20 -4.99
C GLY A 13 4.17 2.31 -4.78
N TYR A 14 3.77 2.58 -3.54
CA TYR A 14 2.58 3.40 -3.25
C TYR A 14 2.81 4.58 -2.30
N LEU A 15 3.84 4.53 -1.46
CA LEU A 15 4.05 5.47 -0.35
C LEU A 15 5.49 6.00 -0.30
N ASN A 16 6.13 6.17 -1.45
CA ASN A 16 7.55 6.52 -1.60
C ASN A 16 7.87 8.00 -1.30
N GLY A 17 7.30 8.54 -0.22
CA GLY A 17 7.57 9.88 0.28
C GLY A 17 6.32 10.69 0.64
N PRO A 18 6.51 11.93 1.14
CA PRO A 18 5.45 12.76 1.73
C PRO A 18 4.36 13.21 0.75
N ARG A 19 4.62 13.10 -0.55
CA ARG A 19 3.67 13.46 -1.61
C ARG A 19 2.86 12.27 -2.12
N ALA A 20 3.29 11.05 -1.80
CA ALA A 20 2.59 9.85 -2.21
C ALA A 20 1.33 9.69 -1.38
N ARG A 21 0.20 9.44 -2.04
CA ARG A 21 -1.10 9.21 -1.43
C ARG A 21 -1.65 7.90 -1.95
N LEU A 22 -2.15 7.09 -1.04
CA LEU A 22 -2.82 5.84 -1.34
C LEU A 22 -4.24 5.90 -0.81
N SER A 23 -5.19 5.49 -1.63
CA SER A 23 -6.58 5.33 -1.19
C SER A 23 -7.17 4.07 -1.79
N PHE A 24 -7.87 3.28 -0.98
CA PHE A 24 -8.52 2.05 -1.41
C PHE A 24 -9.75 1.76 -0.56
N GLY A 25 -10.58 0.82 -1.04
CA GLY A 25 -11.88 0.54 -0.43
C GLY A 25 -12.89 1.67 -0.65
N GLY A 26 -13.96 1.61 0.14
CA GLY A 26 -15.12 2.47 0.02
C GLY A 26 -16.30 1.82 -0.68
N GLU A 27 -17.45 2.48 -0.57
CA GLU A 27 -18.67 2.09 -1.28
C GLU A 27 -18.41 2.06 -2.80
N GLY A 28 -18.73 0.92 -3.44
CA GLY A 28 -18.50 0.70 -4.86
C GLY A 28 -17.07 0.31 -5.27
N ALA A 29 -16.16 0.04 -4.31
CA ALA A 29 -14.83 -0.44 -4.64
C ALA A 29 -14.89 -1.82 -5.32
N GLU A 30 -14.25 -1.95 -6.49
CA GLU A 30 -14.07 -3.24 -7.19
C GLU A 30 -12.82 -3.99 -6.72
N MET A 31 -11.95 -3.34 -5.95
CA MET A 31 -10.65 -3.84 -5.52
C MET A 31 -10.51 -3.71 -4.00
N ARG A 32 -10.00 -4.76 -3.35
CA ARG A 32 -9.61 -4.77 -1.93
C ARG A 32 -8.11 -4.94 -1.79
N ILE A 33 -7.54 -4.35 -0.74
CA ILE A 33 -6.15 -4.61 -0.37
C ILE A 33 -6.01 -6.09 0.04
N THR A 34 -4.96 -6.75 -0.43
CA THR A 34 -4.70 -8.15 -0.04
C THR A 34 -4.24 -8.21 1.43
N PRO A 35 -4.42 -9.32 2.16
CA PRO A 35 -3.95 -9.44 3.54
C PRO A 35 -2.43 -9.19 3.69
N ARG A 36 -1.64 -9.64 2.70
CA ARG A 36 -0.18 -9.42 2.65
C ARG A 36 0.18 -7.94 2.50
N ALA A 37 -0.52 -7.23 1.60
CA ALA A 37 -0.33 -5.80 1.43
C ALA A 37 -0.83 -4.98 2.63
N ARG A 38 -1.89 -5.44 3.30
CA ARG A 38 -2.38 -4.80 4.53
C ARG A 38 -1.35 -4.91 5.65
N ALA A 39 -0.79 -6.09 5.88
CA ALA A 39 0.29 -6.27 6.86
C ALA A 39 1.50 -5.38 6.56
N ALA A 40 1.91 -5.28 5.30
CA ALA A 40 2.99 -4.40 4.86
C ALA A 40 2.67 -2.91 5.12
N LEU A 41 1.42 -2.47 4.89
CA LEU A 41 0.97 -1.12 5.21
C LEU A 41 0.99 -0.85 6.72
N ASP A 42 0.48 -1.78 7.54
CA ASP A 42 0.49 -1.65 8.99
C ASP A 42 1.92 -1.56 9.54
N GLU A 43 2.87 -2.32 8.97
CA GLU A 43 4.30 -2.20 9.29
C GLU A 43 4.86 -0.81 8.92
N LEU A 44 4.52 -0.27 7.75
CA LEU A 44 4.95 1.07 7.35
C LEU A 44 4.39 2.15 8.27
N ILE A 45 3.14 2.01 8.72
CA ILE A 45 2.52 2.95 9.66
C ILE A 45 3.18 2.86 11.03
N ALA A 46 3.38 1.64 11.56
CA ALA A 46 4.06 1.42 12.82
C ALA A 46 5.51 1.95 12.80
N ALA A 47 6.16 1.82 11.65
CA ALA A 47 7.50 2.35 11.40
C ALA A 47 7.50 3.81 10.95
N GLY A 48 6.37 4.53 10.97
CA GLY A 48 6.27 5.97 10.65
C GLY A 48 6.72 6.36 9.25
N TYR A 49 6.66 5.44 8.29
CA TYR A 49 6.85 5.69 6.85
C TYR A 49 5.52 5.97 6.14
N ALA A 50 4.41 5.67 6.80
CA ALA A 50 3.07 5.93 6.32
C ALA A 50 2.21 6.45 7.47
N GLU A 51 1.15 7.17 7.14
CA GLU A 51 0.19 7.67 8.10
C GLU A 51 -1.18 7.78 7.44
N THR A 52 -2.24 7.61 8.24
CA THR A 52 -3.61 7.81 7.80
C THR A 52 -3.83 9.27 7.41
N ALA A 53 -4.37 9.51 6.24
CA ALA A 53 -4.81 10.82 5.79
C ALA A 53 -6.31 10.99 6.08
N ASP A 54 -6.76 12.25 6.14
CA ASP A 54 -8.17 12.55 6.38
C ASP A 54 -9.07 11.86 5.34
N PRO A 55 -10.17 11.22 5.78
CA PRO A 55 -11.11 10.60 4.88
C PRO A 55 -11.81 11.67 4.05
N ASP A 56 -11.86 11.47 2.74
CA ASP A 56 -12.64 12.33 1.87
C ASP A 56 -14.12 11.97 1.96
N CYS A 57 -14.96 12.99 2.18
CA CYS A 57 -16.41 12.82 2.35
C CYS A 57 -17.13 12.33 1.07
N GLN A 58 -16.48 12.32 -0.09
CA GLN A 58 -17.11 11.94 -1.36
C GLN A 58 -17.21 10.41 -1.54
N THR A 59 -16.50 9.60 -0.74
CA THR A 59 -16.59 8.13 -0.83
C THR A 59 -16.60 7.50 0.56
N PRO A 60 -17.79 7.25 1.14
CA PRO A 60 -17.92 6.61 2.44
C PRO A 60 -17.17 5.28 2.50
N GLY A 61 -16.41 5.06 3.58
CA GLY A 61 -15.66 3.83 3.82
C GLY A 61 -14.34 3.69 3.04
N ARG A 62 -13.95 4.70 2.25
CA ARG A 62 -12.63 4.71 1.59
C ARG A 62 -11.56 5.08 2.60
N GLU A 63 -10.51 4.28 2.68
CA GLU A 63 -9.36 4.53 3.53
C GLU A 63 -8.34 5.38 2.75
N PHE A 64 -7.74 6.37 3.42
CA PHE A 64 -6.74 7.26 2.84
C PHE A 64 -5.46 7.21 3.66
N TYR A 65 -4.33 7.12 2.97
CA TYR A 65 -3.00 7.07 3.55
C TYR A 65 -2.08 7.99 2.78
N ARG A 66 -1.09 8.56 3.47
CA ARG A 66 0.01 9.31 2.87
C ARG A 66 1.33 8.73 3.30
N GLY A 67 2.33 8.79 2.42
CA GLY A 67 3.70 8.52 2.80
C GLY A 67 4.20 9.60 3.74
N ALA A 68 5.15 9.26 4.60
CA ALA A 68 5.81 10.19 5.50
C ALA A 68 7.26 10.43 5.04
N ALA A 69 7.77 11.63 5.28
CA ALA A 69 9.18 11.93 5.08
C ALA A 69 9.98 11.43 6.29
N ARG A 70 10.54 10.22 6.18
CA ARG A 70 11.38 9.61 7.21
C ARG A 70 12.75 9.27 6.67
N GLU A 71 13.77 9.46 7.51
CA GLU A 71 15.14 9.04 7.28
C GLU A 71 15.49 7.81 8.13
N PRO A 72 16.23 6.82 7.60
CA PRO A 72 16.60 6.67 6.19
C PRO A 72 15.37 6.45 5.29
N HIS A 73 15.39 6.96 4.06
CA HIS A 73 14.27 6.83 3.13
C HIS A 73 14.05 5.37 2.69
N LEU A 74 12.82 5.02 2.31
CA LEU A 74 12.47 3.67 1.85
C LEU A 74 13.34 3.18 0.69
N GLY A 75 13.67 4.07 -0.26
CA GLY A 75 14.59 3.76 -1.37
C GLY A 75 16.00 3.39 -0.91
N GLN A 76 16.49 3.99 0.18
CA GLN A 76 17.78 3.65 0.75
C GLN A 76 17.72 2.29 1.44
N LEU A 77 16.69 2.05 2.26
CA LEU A 77 16.49 0.77 2.93
C LEU A 77 16.33 -0.40 1.95
N ALA A 78 15.59 -0.21 0.86
CA ALA A 78 15.43 -1.22 -0.17
C ALA A 78 16.75 -1.52 -0.88
N LYS A 79 17.56 -0.49 -1.17
CA LYS A 79 18.89 -0.66 -1.74
C LYS A 79 19.83 -1.41 -0.80
N GLU A 80 19.79 -1.11 0.50
CA GLU A 80 20.56 -1.83 1.53
C GLU A 80 20.11 -3.29 1.66
N ALA A 81 18.82 -3.55 1.47
CA ALA A 81 18.26 -4.90 1.42
C ALA A 81 18.51 -5.64 0.09
N GLY A 82 19.15 -5.01 -0.89
CA GLY A 82 19.39 -5.58 -2.21
C GLY A 82 18.12 -5.78 -3.05
N LEU A 83 17.05 -5.05 -2.74
CA LEU A 83 15.79 -5.10 -3.47
C LEU A 83 15.87 -4.17 -4.68
N ASP A 84 15.80 -4.76 -5.87
CA ASP A 84 15.75 -3.99 -7.11
C ASP A 84 14.29 -3.86 -7.58
N PRO A 85 13.73 -2.63 -7.62
CA PRO A 85 12.32 -2.40 -7.92
C PRO A 85 11.88 -2.86 -9.31
N PHE A 86 12.82 -3.14 -10.22
CA PHE A 86 12.54 -3.63 -11.57
C PHE A 86 12.54 -5.16 -11.66
N THR A 87 13.05 -5.86 -10.63
CA THR A 87 13.14 -7.33 -10.59
C THR A 87 12.18 -7.97 -9.58
N LEU A 88 11.53 -7.18 -8.74
CA LEU A 88 10.50 -7.66 -7.83
C LEU A 88 9.40 -8.36 -8.64
N GLU A 89 9.14 -9.63 -8.32
CA GLU A 89 8.00 -10.37 -8.83
C GLU A 89 6.73 -9.52 -8.74
N ARG A 90 5.80 -9.67 -9.69
CA ARG A 90 4.51 -8.97 -9.70
C ARG A 90 3.79 -9.20 -8.37
N TRP A 91 3.95 -8.24 -7.47
CA TRP A 91 3.44 -8.34 -6.12
C TRP A 91 2.02 -7.78 -6.08
N THR A 92 1.04 -8.67 -5.96
CA THR A 92 -0.38 -8.30 -5.99
C THR A 92 -0.77 -7.59 -4.69
N SER A 93 -0.83 -6.27 -4.76
CA SER A 93 -1.22 -5.42 -3.63
C SER A 93 -2.74 -5.29 -3.47
N PHE A 94 -3.47 -5.45 -4.57
CA PHE A 94 -4.93 -5.36 -4.61
C PHE A 94 -5.50 -6.53 -5.40
N GLU A 95 -6.56 -7.12 -4.90
CA GLU A 95 -7.32 -8.17 -5.56
C GLU A 95 -8.75 -7.70 -5.82
N ARG A 96 -9.38 -8.20 -6.90
CA ARG A 96 -10.79 -7.88 -7.17
C ARG A 96 -11.66 -8.40 -6.04
N ILE A 97 -12.52 -7.53 -5.51
CA ILE A 97 -13.64 -7.95 -4.67
C ILE A 97 -14.54 -8.74 -5.61
N GLY A 98 -14.71 -10.05 -5.32
CA GLY A 98 -15.29 -11.01 -6.24
C GLY A 98 -16.51 -10.45 -6.97
N ALA A 99 -16.35 -10.20 -8.28
CA ALA A 99 -17.48 -10.37 -9.16
C ALA A 99 -17.80 -11.86 -9.05
N GLU A 100 -18.88 -12.20 -8.34
CA GLU A 100 -19.58 -13.43 -8.67
C GLU A 100 -19.67 -13.45 -10.21
N PRO A 101 -19.23 -14.53 -10.89
CA PRO A 101 -19.39 -14.58 -12.33
C PRO A 101 -20.89 -14.45 -12.57
N SER A 102 -21.34 -13.30 -13.09
CA SER A 102 -22.74 -13.11 -13.46
C SER A 102 -23.14 -14.31 -14.33
N PRO A 103 -24.10 -15.16 -13.92
CA PRO A 103 -24.71 -16.05 -14.86
C PRO A 103 -25.53 -15.16 -15.78
N CYS A 104 -25.01 -14.85 -16.97
CA CYS A 104 -25.82 -14.18 -17.98
C CYS A 104 -27.05 -15.06 -18.28
N PRO A 105 -28.26 -14.46 -18.35
CA PRO A 105 -29.48 -15.16 -18.73
C PRO A 105 -29.51 -15.60 -20.20
#